data_AF-A0A1F7L0Y9-F1
#
_entry.id   AF-A0A1F7L0Y9-F1
#
_cell.length_a   1.000
_cell.length_b   1.000
_cell.length_c   1.000
_cell.angle_alpha   90.00
_cell.angle_beta   90.00
_cell.angle_gamma   90.00
#
_symmetry.space_group_name_H-M   'P 1'
#
loop_
_entity.id
_entity.type
_entity.pdbx_description
1 polymer ?
#
loop_
_entity_poly.entity_id
_entity_poly.type
_entity_poly.pdbx_seq_one_letter_code
_entity_poly.pdbx_strand_id
1 'polypeptide(L)'
;MENKIKEKVDEIHEGIQNLKGRTNFSILLHKDRLWEVETGINKYREHNQIEGLRHAIQAFHETAILSREGAAAYNETIWDANVQVRGKMTVLDQLFHDLEMLVLEFYKN
;
A
#
# COMPACT_ATOMS: atom_id res chain seq x y z
N MET A 1 -9.52 -17.91 8.02
CA MET A 1 -8.56 -17.27 7.11
C MET A 1 -9.12 -15.96 6.59
N GLU A 2 -10.35 -15.98 6.06
CA GLU A 2 -11.05 -14.80 5.52
C GLU A 2 -11.14 -13.60 6.48
N ASN A 3 -11.45 -13.81 7.76
CA ASN A 3 -11.47 -12.73 8.77
C ASN A 3 -10.13 -12.01 8.93
N LYS A 4 -9.00 -12.74 8.86
CA LYS A 4 -7.65 -12.15 8.99
C LYS A 4 -7.28 -11.32 7.77
N ILE A 5 -7.69 -11.76 6.57
CA ILE A 5 -7.50 -10.98 5.33
C ILE A 5 -8.29 -9.68 5.43
N LYS A 6 -9.55 -9.74 5.84
CA LYS A 6 -10.39 -8.55 6.02
C LYS A 6 -9.82 -7.55 7.00
N GLU A 7 -9.41 -8.00 8.19
CA GLU A 7 -8.75 -7.15 9.19
C GLU A 7 -7.52 -6.43 8.60
N LYS A 8 -6.67 -7.18 7.90
CA LYS A 8 -5.46 -6.62 7.28
C LYS A 8 -5.77 -5.61 6.17
N VAL A 9 -6.80 -5.88 5.37
CA VAL A 9 -7.27 -4.98 4.30
C VAL A 9 -7.83 -3.68 4.89
N ASP A 10 -8.58 -3.74 5.99
CA ASP A 10 -9.11 -2.55 6.65
C ASP A 10 -7.99 -1.70 7.29
N GLU A 11 -6.98 -2.32 7.92
CA GLU A 11 -5.78 -1.63 8.43
C GLU A 11 -5.02 -0.90 7.31
N ILE A 12 -4.82 -1.55 6.16
CA ILE A 12 -4.15 -0.95 5.00
C ILE A 12 -4.97 0.23 4.46
N HIS A 13 -6.29 0.05 4.32
CA HIS A 13 -7.17 1.11 3.84
C HIS A 13 -7.12 2.34 4.75
N GLU A 14 -7.18 2.15 6.07
CA GLU A 14 -7.06 3.23 7.04
C GLU A 14 -5.68 3.92 6.96
N GLY A 15 -4.61 3.14 6.85
CA GLY A 15 -3.25 3.66 6.68
C GLY A 15 -3.11 4.57 5.44
N ILE A 16 -3.68 4.15 4.31
CA ILE A 16 -3.71 4.93 3.06
C ILE A 16 -4.50 6.23 3.25
N GLN A 17 -5.71 6.18 3.84
CA GLN A 17 -6.51 7.40 4.04
C GLN A 17 -5.82 8.39 4.99
N ASN A 18 -5.21 7.89 6.07
CA ASN A 18 -4.44 8.71 7.01
C ASN A 18 -3.23 9.40 6.36
N LEU A 19 -2.60 8.75 5.38
CA LEU A 19 -1.49 9.31 4.62
C LEU A 19 -1.96 10.37 3.63
N LYS A 20 -3.03 10.10 2.87
CA LYS A 20 -3.65 11.06 1.94
C LYS A 20 -4.10 12.35 2.65
N GLY A 21 -4.56 12.26 3.90
CA GLY A 21 -5.00 13.42 4.68
C GLY A 21 -3.88 14.26 5.29
N ARG A 22 -2.63 13.77 5.31
CA ARG A 22 -1.52 14.40 6.08
C ARG A 22 -0.28 14.73 5.25
N THR A 23 -0.13 14.16 4.06
CA THR A 23 1.03 14.41 3.19
C THR A 23 0.57 14.58 1.74
N ASN A 24 1.44 15.09 0.87
CA ASN A 24 1.28 14.98 -0.59
C ASN A 24 1.51 13.53 -1.05
N PHE A 25 0.92 12.56 -0.36
CA PHE A 25 1.11 11.13 -0.56
C PHE A 25 0.83 10.69 -2.00
N SER A 26 -0.12 11.35 -2.65
CA SER A 26 -0.47 11.16 -4.06
C SER A 26 0.66 11.52 -5.03
N ILE A 27 1.57 12.41 -4.63
CA ILE A 27 2.78 12.76 -5.39
C ILE A 27 3.87 11.70 -5.18
N LEU A 28 3.94 11.12 -3.98
CA LEU A 28 4.98 10.15 -3.57
C LEU A 28 4.74 8.73 -4.09
N LEU A 29 3.48 8.32 -4.23
CA LEU A 29 3.11 7.02 -4.79
C LEU A 29 2.88 7.03 -6.30
N HIS A 30 3.01 8.17 -6.99
CA HIS A 30 2.55 8.34 -8.38
C HIS A 30 1.03 8.04 -8.51
N LYS A 31 0.22 9.07 -8.79
CA LYS A 31 -1.27 9.01 -8.74
C LYS A 31 -1.90 7.73 -9.32
N ASP A 32 -1.39 7.24 -10.44
CA ASP A 32 -1.93 6.07 -11.14
C ASP A 32 -1.75 4.77 -10.33
N ARG A 33 -0.63 4.60 -9.61
CA ARG A 33 -0.38 3.40 -8.81
C ARG A 33 -1.16 3.39 -7.50
N LEU A 34 -1.30 4.55 -6.86
CA LEU A 34 -2.18 4.67 -5.69
C LEU A 34 -3.62 4.31 -6.07
N TRP A 35 -4.09 4.71 -7.25
CA TRP A 35 -5.41 4.34 -7.74
C TRP A 35 -5.56 2.82 -7.96
N GLU A 36 -4.53 2.15 -8.51
CA GLU A 36 -4.52 0.68 -8.66
C GLU A 36 -4.62 -0.04 -7.31
N VAL A 37 -3.86 0.42 -6.31
CA VAL A 37 -3.90 -0.11 -4.94
C VAL A 37 -5.29 0.08 -4.33
N GLU A 38 -5.84 1.30 -4.37
CA GLU A 38 -7.17 1.60 -3.81
C GLU A 38 -8.27 0.79 -4.51
N THR A 39 -8.16 0.59 -5.83
CA THR A 39 -9.12 -0.21 -6.60
C THR A 39 -9.11 -1.68 -6.18
N GLY A 40 -7.93 -2.28 -6.03
CA GLY A 40 -7.81 -3.68 -5.61
C GLY A 40 -8.32 -3.91 -4.19
N ILE A 41 -8.00 -2.99 -3.27
CA ILE A 41 -8.50 -2.99 -1.89
C ILE A 41 -10.04 -2.87 -1.86
N ASN A 42 -10.62 -1.93 -2.62
CA ASN A 42 -12.08 -1.73 -2.63
C ASN A 42 -12.83 -2.92 -3.24
N LYS A 43 -12.30 -3.53 -4.31
CA LYS A 43 -12.88 -4.76 -4.89
C LYS A 43 -12.98 -5.89 -3.87
N TYR A 44 -11.97 -6.04 -3.01
CA TYR A 44 -12.05 -7.00 -1.92
C TYR A 44 -13.08 -6.59 -0.87
N ARG A 45 -13.06 -5.34 -0.39
CA ARG A 45 -13.96 -4.88 0.69
C ARG A 45 -15.44 -4.92 0.30
N GLU A 46 -15.77 -4.61 -0.95
CA GLU A 46 -17.15 -4.51 -1.44
C GLU A 46 -17.67 -5.83 -2.00
N HIS A 47 -16.79 -6.67 -2.55
CA HIS A 47 -17.20 -7.83 -3.34
C HIS A 47 -16.46 -9.13 -2.96
N ASN A 48 -15.61 -9.13 -1.92
CA ASN A 48 -14.77 -10.25 -1.50
C ASN A 48 -13.89 -10.83 -2.64
N GLN A 49 -13.51 -10.00 -3.61
CA GLN A 49 -12.69 -10.42 -4.75
C GLN A 49 -11.20 -10.50 -4.38
N ILE A 50 -10.72 -11.68 -3.96
CA ILE A 50 -9.31 -11.90 -3.55
C ILE A 50 -8.30 -11.60 -4.66
N GLU A 51 -8.64 -11.84 -5.93
CA GLU A 51 -7.73 -11.48 -7.04
C GLU A 51 -7.42 -9.98 -7.06
N GLY A 52 -8.36 -9.13 -6.63
CA GLY A 52 -8.10 -7.69 -6.49
C GLY A 52 -6.94 -7.37 -5.53
N LEU A 53 -6.72 -8.20 -4.52
CA LEU A 53 -5.63 -8.03 -3.55
C LEU A 53 -4.26 -8.31 -4.15
N ARG A 54 -4.13 -9.29 -5.05
CA ARG A 54 -2.85 -9.56 -5.74
C ARG A 54 -2.41 -8.38 -6.58
N HIS A 55 -3.34 -7.77 -7.30
CA HIS A 55 -3.08 -6.56 -8.08
C HIS A 55 -2.68 -5.37 -7.19
N ALA A 56 -3.35 -5.20 -6.05
CA ALA A 56 -3.00 -4.14 -5.09
C ALA A 56 -1.61 -4.34 -4.48
N ILE A 57 -1.24 -5.56 -4.09
CA ILE A 57 0.09 -5.90 -3.56
C ILE A 57 1.17 -5.56 -4.60
N GLN A 58 0.99 -6.02 -5.84
CA GLN A 58 1.97 -5.77 -6.90
C GLN A 58 2.15 -4.27 -7.16
N ALA A 59 1.05 -3.52 -7.31
CA ALA A 59 1.09 -2.08 -7.52
C ALA A 59 1.79 -1.34 -6.36
N PHE A 60 1.55 -1.78 -5.11
CA PHE A 60 2.23 -1.22 -3.95
C PHE A 60 3.74 -1.49 -3.97
N HIS A 61 4.17 -2.74 -4.24
CA HIS A 61 5.60 -3.09 -4.30
C HIS A 61 6.34 -2.30 -5.38
N GLU A 62 5.78 -2.21 -6.59
CA GLU A 62 6.35 -1.41 -7.69
C GLU A 62 6.53 0.05 -7.26
N THR A 63 5.56 0.59 -6.53
CA THR A 63 5.62 1.96 -6.05
C THR A 63 6.63 2.16 -4.92
N ALA A 64 6.70 1.23 -3.97
CA ALA A 64 7.66 1.28 -2.88
C ALA A 64 9.12 1.20 -3.36
N ILE A 65 9.37 0.52 -4.49
CA ILE A 65 10.68 0.51 -5.17
C ILE A 65 10.95 1.89 -5.77
N LEU A 66 10.01 2.43 -6.57
CA LEU A 66 10.16 3.75 -7.20
C LEU A 66 10.35 4.88 -6.17
N SER A 67 9.63 4.86 -5.05
CA SER A 67 9.81 5.84 -3.98
C SER A 67 11.19 5.74 -3.32
N ARG A 68 11.74 4.52 -3.18
CA ARG A 68 13.10 4.31 -2.63
C ARG A 68 14.17 4.83 -3.58
N GLU A 69 14.01 4.59 -4.88
CA GLU A 69 14.94 5.02 -5.93
C GLU A 69 14.85 6.53 -6.21
N GLY A 70 13.64 7.07 -6.30
CA GLY A 70 13.39 8.49 -6.56
C GLY A 70 13.72 9.42 -5.39
N ALA A 71 13.67 8.93 -4.14
CA ALA A 71 14.07 9.71 -2.97
C ALA A 71 15.58 10.01 -2.91
N ALA A 72 16.39 9.36 -3.75
CA ALA A 72 17.80 9.71 -3.93
C ALA A 72 18.00 10.96 -4.83
N ALA A 73 16.96 11.39 -5.56
CA ALA A 73 17.08 12.38 -6.63
C ALA A 73 16.56 13.81 -6.30
N TYR A 74 15.92 14.07 -5.14
CA TYR A 74 15.26 15.35 -4.86
C TYR A 74 15.59 16.01 -3.50
N ASN A 75 15.89 17.32 -3.58
CA ASN A 75 16.15 18.38 -2.59
C ASN A 75 15.82 18.16 -1.09
N GLU A 76 16.72 18.69 -0.24
CA GLU A 76 16.75 18.60 1.23
C GLU A 76 15.48 19.09 1.99
N THR A 77 14.63 19.93 1.39
CA THR A 77 13.37 20.38 2.02
C THR A 77 12.24 19.33 1.94
N ILE A 78 12.35 18.37 1.02
CA ILE A 78 11.46 17.20 0.95
C ILE A 78 11.95 16.13 1.93
N TRP A 79 13.16 16.25 2.49
CA TRP A 79 13.76 15.23 3.35
C TRP A 79 12.93 14.91 4.60
N ASP A 80 12.43 15.90 5.34
CA ASP A 80 11.62 15.65 6.55
C ASP A 80 10.25 15.04 6.23
N ALA A 81 9.62 15.51 5.14
CA ALA A 81 8.41 14.89 4.61
C ALA A 81 8.69 13.45 4.13
N ASN A 82 9.86 13.22 3.51
CA ASN A 82 10.33 11.91 3.05
C ASN A 82 10.68 10.99 4.22
N VAL A 83 11.20 11.48 5.35
CA VAL A 83 11.50 10.64 6.52
C VAL A 83 10.19 10.15 7.17
N GLN A 84 9.22 11.04 7.37
CA GLN A 84 7.89 10.64 7.87
C GLN A 84 7.16 9.71 6.89
N VAL A 85 7.28 9.98 5.58
CA VAL A 85 6.73 9.12 4.54
C VAL A 85 7.46 7.79 4.47
N ARG A 86 8.79 7.75 4.56
CA ARG A 86 9.58 6.50 4.60
C ARG A 86 9.17 5.62 5.77
N GLY A 87 9.07 6.18 6.98
CA GLY A 87 8.62 5.42 8.14
C GLY A 87 7.21 4.84 7.96
N LYS A 88 6.28 5.63 7.41
CA LYS A 88 4.91 5.17 7.13
C LYS A 88 4.82 4.21 5.94
N MET A 89 5.69 4.36 4.95
CA MET A 89 5.84 3.44 3.82
C MET A 89 6.41 2.11 4.29
N THR A 90 7.37 2.08 5.22
CA THR A 90 7.86 0.84 5.84
C THR A 90 6.74 0.12 6.59
N VAL A 91 5.90 0.85 7.34
CA VAL A 91 4.74 0.26 8.01
C VAL A 91 3.75 -0.32 7.00
N LEU A 92 3.43 0.41 5.93
CA LEU A 92 2.59 -0.11 4.85
C LEU A 92 3.22 -1.30 4.13
N ASP A 93 4.53 -1.29 3.89
CA ASP A 93 5.28 -2.39 3.27
C ASP A 93 5.14 -3.67 4.10
N GLN A 94 5.25 -3.56 5.43
CA GLN A 94 5.00 -4.69 6.32
C GLN A 94 3.54 -5.18 6.24
N LEU A 95 2.57 -4.27 6.21
CA LEU A 95 1.16 -4.64 6.11
C LEU A 95 0.84 -5.33 4.77
N PHE A 96 1.40 -4.85 3.66
CA PHE A 96 1.26 -5.46 2.35
C PHE A 96 1.96 -6.81 2.26
N HIS A 97 3.12 -6.96 2.89
CA HIS A 97 3.81 -8.25 3.01
C HIS A 97 2.99 -9.27 3.83
N ASP A 98 2.44 -8.86 4.97
CA ASP A 98 1.56 -9.70 5.78
C ASP A 98 0.31 -10.12 4.99
N LEU A 99 -0.28 -9.19 4.23
CA LEU A 99 -1.41 -9.46 3.35
C LEU A 99 -1.05 -10.46 2.24
N GLU A 100 0.12 -10.32 1.62
CA GLU A 100 0.62 -11.25 0.60
C GLU A 100 0.73 -12.67 1.14
N MET A 101 1.28 -12.83 2.34
CA MET A 101 1.39 -14.14 3.00
C MET A 101 0.01 -14.78 3.24
N LEU A 102 -0.98 -13.99 3.69
CA LEU A 102 -2.35 -14.47 3.91
C LEU A 102 -3.05 -14.86 2.60
N VAL A 103 -2.86 -14.07 1.53
CA VAL A 103 -3.43 -14.36 0.20
C VAL A 103 -2.80 -15.62 -0.40
N LEU A 104 -1.49 -15.81 -0.27
CA LEU A 104 -0.80 -17.03 -0.69
C LEU A 104 -1.28 -18.26 0.08
N GLU A 105 -1.55 -18.13 1.37
CA GLU A 105 -2.09 -19.22 2.19
C GLU A 105 -3.52 -19.58 1.77
N PHE A 106 -4.35 -18.59 1.42
CA PHE A 106 -5.71 -18.81 0.93
C PHE A 106 -5.75 -19.68 -0.33
N TYR A 107 -4.85 -19.45 -1.29
CA TYR A 107 -4.80 -20.24 -2.54
C TYR A 107 -4.22 -21.65 -2.38
N LYS A 108 -3.57 -21.95 -1.25
CA LYS A 108 -3.01 -23.28 -0.96
C LYS A 108 -4.01 -24.23 -0.29
N ASN A 109 -5.12 -23.71 0.23
CA ASN A 109 -6.17 -24.45 0.92
C ASN A 109 -7.47 -24.48 0.10
#